data_AF-A0A0B6YRA0-F1
#
_entry.id   AF-A0A0B6YRA0-F1
#
_cell.length_a   1.000
_cell.length_b   1.000
_cell.length_c   1.000
_cell.angle_alpha   90.00
_cell.angle_beta   90.00
_cell.angle_gamma   90.00
#
_symmetry.space_group_name_H-M   'P 1'
#
loop_
_entity.id
_entity.type
_entity.pdbx_description
1 polymer ?
#
loop_
_entity_poly.entity_id
_entity_poly.type
_entity_poly.pdbx_seq_one_letter_code
_entity_poly.pdbx_strand_id
1 'polypeptide(L)'
;EILSADGTVSVFKVNAAESSNRDFAAHMGKTALDAAKRRRSAAKVYKNKLNDHDEDPSTLTYGSVWDITYPSGEHVQIFKDVEKVLDLDPLPVCYASDPRTKQTLATRDDHVIMVNYPDESSVVEHADGT
;
A
#
# COMPACT_ATOMS: atom_id res chain seq x y z
N GLU A 1 -10.92 1.48 -12.43
CA GLU A 1 -9.67 2.26 -12.38
C GLU A 1 -9.85 3.51 -13.20
N ILE A 2 -9.22 4.60 -12.80
CA ILE A 2 -9.19 5.88 -13.50
C ILE A 2 -7.73 6.19 -13.78
N LEU A 3 -7.43 6.40 -15.06
CA LEU A 3 -6.10 6.71 -15.57
C LEU A 3 -6.10 8.17 -16.04
N SER A 4 -5.32 9.01 -15.37
CA SER A 4 -5.26 10.43 -15.65
C SER A 4 -4.12 10.74 -16.62
N ALA A 5 -4.31 11.77 -17.45
CA ALA A 5 -3.32 12.21 -18.44
C ALA A 5 -2.01 12.75 -17.82
N ASP A 6 -2.00 13.03 -16.53
CA ASP A 6 -0.80 13.46 -15.79
C ASP A 6 0.04 12.29 -15.27
N GLY A 7 -0.43 11.04 -15.38
CA GLY A 7 0.22 9.86 -14.80
C GLY A 7 -0.38 9.41 -13.46
N THR A 8 -1.41 10.09 -12.96
CA THR A 8 -2.14 9.67 -11.75
C THR A 8 -2.98 8.44 -12.05
N VAL A 9 -2.90 7.43 -11.19
CA VAL A 9 -3.73 6.21 -11.24
C VAL A 9 -4.60 6.17 -9.99
N SER A 10 -5.91 6.02 -10.17
CA SER A 10 -6.88 5.94 -9.06
C SER A 10 -7.73 4.67 -9.15
N VAL A 11 -7.69 3.84 -8.12
CA VAL A 11 -8.40 2.57 -8.04
C VAL A 11 -9.40 2.61 -6.89
N PHE A 12 -10.68 2.46 -7.21
CA PHE A 12 -11.73 2.29 -6.20
C PHE A 12 -11.88 0.83 -5.81
N LYS A 13 -11.77 0.53 -4.52
CA LYS A 13 -11.96 -0.80 -3.95
C LYS A 13 -13.12 -0.77 -2.95
N VAL A 14 -14.02 -1.75 -3.06
CA VAL A 14 -15.09 -1.97 -2.07
C VAL A 14 -14.67 -3.15 -1.22
N ASN A 15 -14.34 -2.90 0.05
CA ASN A 15 -14.16 -4.00 0.99
C ASN A 15 -15.54 -4.47 1.40
N ALA A 16 -16.01 -5.57 0.80
CA ALA A 16 -17.15 -6.28 1.35
C ALA A 16 -16.74 -6.74 2.75
N ALA A 17 -17.41 -6.23 3.79
CA ALA A 17 -17.27 -6.77 5.12
C ALA A 17 -17.62 -8.26 5.05
N GLU A 18 -16.62 -9.14 5.11
CA GLU A 18 -16.87 -10.55 5.34
C GLU A 18 -17.54 -10.64 6.70
N SER A 19 -18.87 -10.85 6.68
CA SER A 19 -19.61 -11.35 7.82
C SER A 19 -19.07 -12.75 8.12
N SER A 20 -17.99 -12.83 8.88
CA SER A 20 -17.56 -14.08 9.48
C SER A 20 -18.63 -14.47 10.51
N ASN A 21 -19.55 -15.32 10.06
CA ASN A 21 -20.40 -16.15 10.91
C ASN A 21 -19.52 -16.77 11.99
N ARG A 22 -19.63 -16.28 13.22
CA ARG A 22 -19.11 -16.96 14.40
C ARG A 22 -20.06 -18.10 14.75
N ASP A 23 -19.96 -19.20 14.01
CA ASP A 23 -20.47 -20.50 14.43
C ASP A 23 -19.43 -21.56 14.08
N PHE A 24 -18.69 -22.01 15.10
CA PHE A 24 -18.18 -23.38 15.34
C PHE A 24 -16.89 -23.36 16.18
N ALA A 25 -17.03 -23.24 17.50
CA ALA A 25 -16.03 -23.75 18.45
C ALA A 25 -16.64 -24.02 19.83
N ALA A 26 -17.73 -24.80 19.86
CA ALA A 26 -18.19 -25.45 21.08
C ALA A 26 -18.22 -26.96 20.79
N HIS A 27 -17.10 -27.65 21.09
CA HIS A 27 -16.98 -29.07 21.47
C HIS A 27 -15.61 -29.61 21.05
N MET A 28 -14.66 -29.65 21.99
CA MET A 28 -13.69 -30.74 22.08
C MET A 28 -13.16 -30.78 23.52
N GLY A 29 -13.43 -31.90 24.17
CA GLY A 29 -13.14 -32.13 25.57
C GLY A 29 -11.65 -32.30 25.87
N LYS A 30 -11.34 -31.93 27.11
CA LYS A 30 -10.28 -32.42 28.00
C LYS A 30 -9.61 -33.75 27.55
N THR A 31 -8.28 -33.79 27.50
CA THR A 31 -7.38 -34.47 28.48
C THR A 31 -5.92 -34.54 28.00
N ALA A 32 -4.98 -34.26 28.93
CA ALA A 32 -3.64 -34.87 29.11
C ALA A 32 -2.58 -34.74 27.98
N LEU A 33 -1.27 -34.64 28.17
CA LEU A 33 -0.34 -34.65 29.30
C LEU A 33 1.00 -34.10 28.77
N ASP A 34 1.86 -33.67 29.70
CA ASP A 34 3.26 -33.24 29.58
C ASP A 34 4.19 -33.85 28.50
N ALA A 35 5.11 -33.01 28.01
CA ALA A 35 6.57 -33.23 27.79
C ALA A 35 7.08 -32.38 26.61
N ALA A 36 8.26 -31.75 26.55
CA ALA A 36 9.33 -31.49 27.50
C ALA A 36 10.30 -30.44 26.88
N LYS A 37 10.87 -29.59 27.74
CA LYS A 37 12.27 -29.07 27.77
C LYS A 37 12.90 -28.32 26.56
N ARG A 38 13.24 -27.06 26.89
CA ARG A 38 14.56 -26.37 26.76
C ARG A 38 14.93 -25.88 25.34
N ARG A 39 15.19 -24.59 25.15
CA ARG A 39 16.45 -23.91 25.53
C ARG A 39 16.27 -22.40 25.76
N ARG A 40 17.00 -21.90 26.76
CA ARG A 40 17.13 -20.49 27.19
C ARG A 40 18.23 -19.77 26.39
N SER A 41 18.05 -18.49 26.12
CA SER A 41 19.08 -17.43 26.24
C SER A 41 18.43 -16.05 26.01
N ALA A 42 18.14 -15.30 27.09
CA ALA A 42 18.86 -14.08 27.52
C ALA A 42 18.48 -12.83 26.68
N ALA A 43 17.47 -12.03 27.06
CA ALA A 43 17.46 -10.99 28.10
C ALA A 43 18.41 -9.79 27.84
N LYS A 44 17.83 -8.68 27.34
CA LYS A 44 18.10 -7.26 27.66
C LYS A 44 17.06 -6.45 26.87
N VAL A 45 15.90 -6.11 27.44
CA VAL A 45 15.64 -4.91 28.26
C VAL A 45 16.29 -3.66 27.68
N TYR A 46 15.55 -2.97 26.81
CA TYR A 46 15.41 -1.52 26.87
C TYR A 46 13.90 -1.22 26.83
N LYS A 47 13.39 -0.73 27.97
CA LYS A 47 12.03 -0.19 28.11
C LYS A 47 12.11 1.33 28.03
N ASN A 48 11.02 1.92 27.53
CA ASN A 48 10.58 3.32 27.59
C ASN A 48 11.10 4.23 26.46
N LYS A 49 10.27 4.96 25.70
CA LYS A 49 8.94 5.59 25.92
C LYS A 49 8.24 5.81 24.56
N LEU A 50 6.95 5.50 24.41
CA LEU A 50 5.79 6.42 24.19
C LEU A 50 6.05 7.47 23.08
N ASN A 51 5.29 7.59 21.98
CA ASN A 51 3.95 7.15 21.60
C ASN A 51 3.96 6.99 20.07
N ASP A 52 3.60 5.82 19.55
CA ASP A 52 2.98 5.76 18.23
C ASP A 52 1.74 4.90 18.42
N HIS A 53 0.59 5.48 18.10
CA HIS A 53 -0.67 4.78 18.06
C HIS A 53 -0.61 3.93 16.79
N ASP A 54 0.08 2.79 16.87
CA ASP A 54 0.08 1.74 15.85
C ASP A 54 -1.35 1.19 15.77
N GLU A 55 -2.23 1.92 15.09
CA GLU A 55 -3.41 1.28 14.51
C GLU A 55 -2.89 0.40 13.38
N ASP A 56 -2.84 -0.90 13.66
CA ASP A 56 -2.63 -1.94 12.67
C ASP A 56 -3.59 -1.67 11.48
N PRO A 57 -3.08 -1.29 10.30
CA PRO A 57 -3.93 -0.95 9.16
C PRO A 57 -4.78 -2.13 8.68
N SER A 58 -4.53 -3.34 9.19
CA SER A 58 -5.34 -4.53 8.92
C SER A 58 -6.67 -4.62 9.69
N THR A 59 -6.96 -3.71 10.64
CA THR A 59 -8.17 -3.81 11.49
C THR A 59 -9.29 -2.83 11.17
N LEU A 60 -9.14 -1.99 10.15
CA LEU A 60 -10.18 -1.05 9.77
C LEU A 60 -11.03 -1.60 8.63
N THR A 61 -12.14 -2.26 8.99
CA THR A 61 -13.22 -2.60 8.06
C THR A 61 -13.93 -1.34 7.59
N TYR A 62 -13.34 -0.65 6.61
CA TYR A 62 -13.95 0.50 5.94
C TYR A 62 -14.66 0.05 4.67
N GLY A 63 -15.89 0.54 4.45
CA GLY A 63 -16.82 0.04 3.44
C GLY A 63 -16.45 0.37 2.00
N SER A 64 -15.55 1.34 1.76
CA SER A 64 -15.01 1.66 0.42
C SER A 64 -13.77 2.55 0.53
N VAL A 65 -12.79 2.31 -0.35
CA VAL A 65 -11.50 2.97 -0.33
C VAL A 65 -10.99 3.33 -1.73
N TRP A 66 -10.31 4.46 -1.86
CA TRP A 66 -9.59 4.85 -3.06
C TRP A 66 -8.09 4.69 -2.83
N ASP A 67 -7.42 3.94 -3.68
CA ASP A 67 -5.95 3.92 -3.77
C ASP A 67 -5.51 4.83 -4.92
N ILE A 68 -4.69 5.83 -4.62
CA ILE A 68 -4.27 6.86 -5.57
C ILE A 68 -2.75 6.89 -5.61
N THR A 69 -2.18 6.68 -6.80
CA THR A 69 -0.74 6.86 -7.05
C THR A 69 -0.52 8.05 -7.96
N TYR A 70 0.23 9.04 -7.48
CA TYR A 70 0.59 10.25 -8.19
C TYR A 70 1.81 10.03 -9.11
N PRO A 71 2.04 10.94 -10.09
CA PRO A 71 3.16 10.84 -11.03
C PRO A 71 4.54 10.82 -10.34
N SER A 72 4.65 11.42 -9.16
CA SER A 72 5.85 11.40 -8.31
C SER A 72 6.15 10.01 -7.71
N GLY A 73 5.21 9.07 -7.78
CA GLY A 73 5.25 7.82 -7.05
C GLY A 73 4.59 7.91 -5.67
N GLU A 74 4.19 9.10 -5.21
CA GLU A 74 3.43 9.24 -3.96
C GLU A 74 2.15 8.41 -4.02
N HIS A 75 1.91 7.63 -2.97
CA HIS A 75 0.83 6.66 -2.92
C HIS A 75 0.01 6.91 -1.66
N VAL A 76 -1.29 7.13 -1.83
CA VAL A 76 -2.20 7.46 -0.74
C VAL A 76 -3.46 6.63 -0.84
N GLN A 77 -4.06 6.37 0.32
CA GLN A 77 -5.31 5.67 0.46
C GLN A 77 -6.35 6.58 1.13
N ILE A 78 -7.48 6.82 0.47
CA ILE A 78 -8.56 7.68 0.95
C ILE A 78 -9.76 6.83 1.33
N PHE A 79 -10.12 6.84 2.61
CA PHE A 79 -11.29 6.14 3.14
C PHE A 79 -12.52 7.04 3.04
N LYS A 80 -13.48 6.63 2.20
CA LYS A 80 -14.69 7.42 1.94
C LYS A 80 -15.52 7.65 3.21
N ASP A 81 -15.58 6.66 4.08
CA ASP A 81 -16.51 6.66 5.21
C ASP A 81 -15.98 7.43 6.43
N VAL A 82 -14.66 7.65 6.51
CA VAL A 82 -14.01 8.18 7.73
C VAL A 82 -13.24 9.47 7.48
N GLU A 83 -13.31 10.00 6.25
CA GLU A 83 -12.60 11.23 5.85
C GLU A 83 -11.12 11.19 6.28
N LYS A 84 -10.53 10.00 6.22
CA LYS A 84 -9.14 9.73 6.61
C LYS A 84 -8.33 9.47 5.35
N VAL A 85 -7.18 10.13 5.27
CA VAL A 85 -6.14 9.86 4.28
C VAL A 85 -5.02 9.11 4.99
N LEU A 86 -4.56 8.02 4.40
CA LEU A 86 -3.41 7.26 4.84
C LEU A 86 -2.33 7.35 3.77
N ASP A 87 -1.18 7.89 4.14
CA ASP A 87 -0.01 7.86 3.29
C ASP A 87 0.56 6.44 3.29
N LEU A 88 0.75 5.88 2.09
CA LEU A 88 1.35 4.57 1.89
C LEU A 88 2.80 4.73 1.44
N ASP A 89 3.53 3.61 1.43
CA ASP A 89 4.88 3.59 0.86
C ASP A 89 4.81 4.02 -0.61
N PRO A 90 5.61 5.03 -1.02
CA PRO A 90 5.65 5.49 -2.40
C PRO A 90 6.09 4.36 -3.36
N LEU A 91 5.53 4.37 -4.56
CA LEU A 91 5.99 3.48 -5.62
C LEU A 91 7.35 3.98 -6.16
N PRO A 92 8.33 3.08 -6.34
CA PRO A 92 9.59 3.43 -6.97
C PRO A 92 9.39 4.02 -8.36
N VAL A 93 10.14 5.07 -8.65
CA VAL A 93 10.21 5.70 -9.97
C VAL A 93 11.66 5.72 -10.43
N CYS A 94 11.93 5.09 -11.57
CA CYS A 94 13.23 5.12 -12.23
C CYS A 94 13.27 6.25 -13.25
N TYR A 95 14.32 7.07 -13.20
CA TYR A 95 14.52 8.17 -14.14
C TYR A 95 15.72 7.92 -15.06
N ALA A 96 15.54 8.20 -16.35
CA ALA A 96 16.60 8.21 -17.34
C ALA A 96 16.53 9.49 -18.16
N SER A 97 17.67 10.15 -18.36
CA SER A 97 17.76 11.41 -19.11
C SER A 97 18.71 11.27 -20.29
N ASP A 98 18.28 11.67 -21.48
CA ASP A 98 19.16 11.73 -22.65
C ASP A 98 19.88 13.10 -22.68
N PRO A 99 21.22 13.15 -22.50
CA PRO A 99 21.96 14.41 -22.47
C PRO A 99 21.95 15.15 -23.81
N ARG A 100 21.66 14.48 -24.94
CA ARG A 100 21.63 15.07 -26.28
C ARG A 100 20.27 15.70 -26.57
N THR A 101 19.18 14.97 -26.39
CA THR A 101 17.83 15.46 -26.69
C THR A 101 17.19 16.23 -25.53
N LYS A 102 17.78 16.15 -24.33
CA LYS A 102 17.24 16.71 -23.07
C LYS A 102 15.89 16.12 -22.67
N GLN A 103 15.49 15.01 -23.28
CA GLN A 103 14.30 14.26 -22.89
C GLN A 103 14.57 13.51 -21.59
N THR A 104 13.52 13.37 -20.77
CA THR A 104 13.55 12.54 -19.57
C THR A 104 12.45 11.48 -19.65
N LEU A 105 12.79 10.27 -19.25
CA LEU A 105 11.91 9.13 -19.13
C LEU A 105 11.78 8.80 -17.65
N ALA A 106 10.55 8.65 -17.18
CA ALA A 106 10.23 8.12 -15.86
C ALA A 106 9.44 6.83 -16.02
N THR A 107 9.82 5.78 -15.30
CA THR A 107 9.12 4.50 -15.28
C THR A 107 8.77 4.15 -13.85
N ARG A 108 7.48 3.93 -13.59
CA ARG A 108 6.95 3.57 -12.27
C ARG A 108 6.66 2.06 -12.21
N ASP A 109 6.73 1.49 -11.01
CA ASP A 109 6.57 0.04 -10.78
C ASP A 109 5.19 -0.52 -11.17
N ASP A 110 4.15 0.32 -11.22
CA ASP A 110 2.82 -0.04 -11.71
C ASP A 110 2.66 0.06 -13.24
N HIS A 111 3.79 0.09 -13.97
CA HIS A 111 3.87 0.14 -15.43
C HIS A 111 3.37 1.44 -16.07
N VAL A 112 3.29 2.55 -15.32
CA VAL A 112 3.13 3.89 -15.91
C VAL A 112 4.48 4.40 -16.39
N ILE A 113 4.52 4.84 -17.65
CA ILE A 113 5.69 5.43 -18.30
C ILE A 113 5.37 6.89 -18.63
N MET A 114 6.31 7.79 -18.30
CA MET A 114 6.18 9.20 -18.63
C MET A 114 7.43 9.67 -19.38
N VAL A 115 7.24 10.29 -20.54
CA VAL A 115 8.29 10.91 -21.34
C VAL A 115 8.06 12.41 -21.31
N ASN A 116 9.02 13.17 -20.77
CA ASN A 116 9.00 14.62 -20.81
C ASN A 116 9.99 15.12 -21.86
N TYR A 117 9.48 15.96 -22.75
CA TYR A 117 10.24 16.63 -23.78
C TYR A 117 10.71 18.01 -23.31
N PRO A 118 11.79 18.55 -23.90
CA PRO A 118 12.30 19.87 -23.54
C PRO A 118 11.38 21.04 -23.92
N ASP A 119 10.35 20.79 -24.73
CA ASP A 119 9.32 21.78 -25.10
C ASP A 119 8.16 21.83 -24.11
N GLU A 120 8.34 21.26 -22.91
CA GLU A 120 7.34 21.14 -21.83
C GLU A 120 6.17 20.21 -22.17
N SER A 121 6.18 19.57 -23.35
CA SER A 121 5.22 18.50 -23.64
C SER A 121 5.60 17.22 -22.90
N SER A 122 4.59 16.45 -22.51
CA SER A 122 4.77 15.13 -21.92
C SER A 122 3.87 14.11 -22.61
N VAL A 123 4.35 12.88 -22.64
CA VAL A 123 3.58 11.70 -23.04
C VAL A 123 3.51 10.79 -21.83
N VAL A 124 2.29 10.35 -21.51
CA VAL A 124 2.04 9.36 -20.46
C VAL A 124 1.49 8.13 -21.16
N GLU A 125 2.07 6.98 -20.86
CA GLU A 125 1.61 5.68 -21.31
C GLU A 125 1.27 4.85 -20.07
N HIS A 126 0.01 4.42 -19.98
CA HIS A 126 -0.47 3.57 -18.90
C HIS A 126 -0.32 2.09 -19.25
N ALA A 127 -0.45 1.23 -18.24
CA ALA A 127 -0.29 -0.22 -18.38
C ALA A 127 -1.25 -0.88 -19.39
N ASP A 128 -2.41 -0.24 -19.66
CA ASP A 128 -3.40 -0.71 -20.63
C ASP A 128 -3.14 -0.25 -22.07
N GLY A 129 -2.09 0.55 -22.28
CA GLY A 129 -1.69 1.11 -23.57
C GLY A 129 -2.40 2.42 -23.93
N THR A 130 -2.99 3.12 -22.95
CA THR A 130 -3.58 4.46 -23.12
C THR A 130 -2.61 5.61 -22.87
#